data_AF-A0A146G973-F1
#
_entry.id   AF-A0A146G973-F1
#
_cell.length_a   1.000
_cell.length_b   1.000
_cell.length_c   1.000
_cell.angle_alpha   90.00
_cell.angle_beta   90.00
_cell.angle_gamma   90.00
#
_symmetry.space_group_name_H-M   'P 1'
#
loop_
_entity.id
_entity.type
_entity.pdbx_description
1 polymer ?
#
loop_
_entity_poly.entity_id
_entity_poly.type
_entity_poly.pdbx_seq_one_letter_code
_entity_poly.pdbx_strand_id
1 'polypeptide(L)'
;MKTIPLEDNFADVLSKARRGLGFDLFSVAQRAGIPEDRAAAVFDGHFDEEIVRALSPELGLCANRTAALGRGDYVPAPISLPGLAGYNTPFHDMMVNSYLVWDKASGKAVAFDTGTDIDDMLATLTEENLTLELILLTHSHGDHIYELDRLVEKTGAPAWIGEKEPVKGASTFAPGRVFEVGNLRVESRLTWGHSPGGITYVVTGLERSLAVVGDAIFAGSMGGGGVSYSDALRTNQEEILSLPDETIICPGHGPLTTVGEQKQNNPFFP
;
A
#
# COMPACT_ATOMS: atom_id res chain seq x y z
N MET A 1 11.34 -7.56 -15.90
CA MET A 1 10.80 -7.66 -14.53
C MET A 1 9.63 -8.62 -14.55
N LYS A 2 9.52 -9.51 -13.57
CA LYS A 2 8.29 -10.31 -13.39
C LYS A 2 7.17 -9.35 -13.00
N THR A 3 6.00 -9.48 -13.62
CA THR A 3 4.83 -8.66 -13.28
C THR A 3 4.33 -9.08 -11.90
N ILE A 4 4.24 -8.13 -10.97
CA ILE A 4 3.63 -8.35 -9.66
C ILE A 4 2.10 -8.34 -9.86
N PRO A 5 1.36 -9.40 -9.47
CA PRO A 5 -0.10 -9.43 -9.60
C PRO A 5 -0.75 -8.44 -8.63
N LEU A 6 -1.99 -8.04 -8.92
CA LEU A 6 -2.80 -7.29 -7.94
C LEU A 6 -2.89 -8.06 -6.64
N GLU A 7 -2.84 -7.33 -5.52
CA GLU A 7 -2.98 -7.91 -4.18
C GLU A 7 -4.38 -8.49 -3.97
N ASP A 8 -5.40 -7.71 -4.34
CA ASP A 8 -6.80 -8.05 -4.11
C ASP A 8 -7.54 -8.31 -5.40
N ASN A 9 -8.43 -9.31 -5.37
CA ASN A 9 -9.47 -9.47 -6.37
C ASN A 9 -10.77 -8.77 -5.93
N PHE A 10 -11.82 -8.88 -6.75
CA PHE A 10 -13.11 -8.25 -6.47
C PHE A 10 -13.78 -8.77 -5.18
N ALA A 11 -13.61 -10.05 -4.84
CA ALA A 11 -14.19 -10.66 -3.64
C ALA A 11 -13.47 -10.18 -2.38
N ASP A 12 -12.16 -9.95 -2.45
CA ASP A 12 -11.38 -9.33 -1.36
C ASP A 12 -11.85 -7.90 -1.10
N VAL A 13 -12.03 -7.10 -2.17
CA VAL A 13 -12.57 -5.73 -2.09
C VAL A 13 -13.95 -5.70 -1.43
N LEU A 14 -14.89 -6.55 -1.90
CA LEU A 14 -16.22 -6.67 -1.29
C LEU A 14 -16.11 -7.10 0.19
N SER A 15 -15.26 -8.08 0.48
CA SER A 15 -15.07 -8.59 1.84
C SER A 15 -14.48 -7.55 2.79
N LYS A 16 -13.51 -6.75 2.33
CA LYS A 16 -12.90 -5.67 3.09
C LYS A 16 -13.93 -4.59 3.43
N ALA A 17 -14.72 -4.15 2.46
CA ALA A 17 -15.78 -3.18 2.68
C ALA A 17 -16.86 -3.72 3.64
N ARG A 18 -17.31 -4.95 3.43
CA ARG A 18 -18.29 -5.61 4.30
C ARG A 18 -17.81 -5.70 5.75
N ARG A 19 -16.58 -6.15 5.98
CA ARG A 19 -15.97 -6.22 7.32
C ARG A 19 -15.84 -4.83 7.93
N GLY A 20 -15.37 -3.85 7.17
CA GLY A 20 -15.20 -2.48 7.61
C GLY A 20 -16.51 -1.79 8.04
N LEU A 21 -17.62 -2.11 7.38
CA LEU A 21 -18.96 -1.65 7.73
C LEU A 21 -19.63 -2.46 8.85
N GLY A 22 -19.02 -3.59 9.27
CA GLY A 22 -19.59 -4.47 10.27
C GLY A 22 -20.84 -5.22 9.80
N PHE A 23 -21.01 -5.41 8.49
CA PHE A 23 -22.17 -6.12 7.94
C PHE A 23 -21.92 -7.63 7.87
N ASP A 24 -22.92 -8.41 8.28
CA ASP A 24 -22.95 -9.84 7.96
C ASP A 24 -23.39 -10.07 6.50
N LEU A 25 -23.16 -11.28 5.98
CA LEU A 25 -23.49 -11.63 4.60
C LEU A 25 -24.99 -11.48 4.30
N PHE A 26 -25.83 -11.98 5.23
CA PHE A 26 -27.29 -11.95 5.11
C PHE A 26 -27.81 -10.51 4.93
N SER A 27 -27.32 -9.58 5.74
CA SER A 27 -27.71 -8.17 5.71
C SER A 27 -27.36 -7.51 4.38
N VAL A 28 -26.18 -7.78 3.82
CA VAL A 28 -25.77 -7.21 2.52
C VAL A 28 -26.60 -7.82 1.39
N ALA A 29 -26.80 -9.15 1.40
CA ALA A 29 -27.60 -9.85 0.40
C ALA A 29 -29.05 -9.34 0.39
N GLN A 30 -29.66 -9.18 1.57
CA GLN A 30 -31.01 -8.65 1.71
C GLN A 30 -31.14 -7.23 1.16
N ARG A 31 -30.19 -6.35 1.48
CA ARG A 31 -30.17 -4.96 1.00
C ARG A 31 -30.05 -4.89 -0.53
N ALA A 32 -29.20 -5.74 -1.11
CA ALA A 32 -29.00 -5.82 -2.55
C ALA A 32 -30.12 -6.57 -3.29
N GLY A 33 -31.07 -7.19 -2.58
CA GLY A 33 -32.13 -8.00 -3.18
C GLY A 33 -31.63 -9.29 -3.82
N ILE A 34 -30.49 -9.83 -3.36
CA ILE A 34 -29.84 -11.02 -3.90
C ILE A 34 -30.07 -12.22 -2.98
N PRO A 35 -30.37 -13.43 -3.51
CA PRO A 35 -30.39 -14.65 -2.72
C PRO A 35 -29.07 -14.89 -1.97
N GLU A 36 -29.14 -15.30 -0.70
CA GLU A 36 -27.97 -15.41 0.18
C GLU A 36 -26.91 -16.38 -0.36
N ASP A 37 -27.32 -17.52 -0.92
CA ASP A 37 -26.44 -18.51 -1.53
C ASP A 37 -25.67 -17.94 -2.75
N ARG A 38 -26.34 -17.08 -3.52
CA ARG A 38 -25.77 -16.42 -4.69
C ARG A 38 -24.80 -15.30 -4.28
N ALA A 39 -25.13 -14.56 -3.23
CA ALA A 39 -24.19 -13.60 -2.63
C ALA A 39 -22.97 -14.31 -2.02
N ALA A 40 -23.18 -15.42 -1.29
CA ALA A 40 -22.11 -16.23 -0.72
C ALA A 40 -21.10 -16.66 -1.78
N ALA A 41 -21.59 -17.19 -2.91
CA ALA A 41 -20.74 -17.62 -4.01
C ALA A 41 -19.83 -16.48 -4.54
N VAL A 42 -20.35 -15.25 -4.62
CA VAL A 42 -19.59 -14.06 -5.04
C VAL A 42 -18.50 -13.70 -4.01
N PHE A 43 -18.81 -13.74 -2.72
CA PHE A 43 -17.81 -13.53 -1.66
C PHE A 43 -16.76 -14.65 -1.60
N ASP A 44 -17.09 -15.85 -2.08
CA ASP A 44 -16.16 -16.98 -2.25
C ASP A 44 -15.38 -16.92 -3.59
N GLY A 45 -15.51 -15.84 -4.35
CA GLY A 45 -14.74 -15.59 -5.58
C GLY A 45 -15.41 -16.02 -6.89
N HIS A 46 -16.67 -16.46 -6.88
CA HIS A 46 -17.42 -16.76 -8.11
C HIS A 46 -17.93 -15.46 -8.74
N PHE A 47 -17.23 -14.96 -9.75
CA PHE A 47 -17.61 -13.70 -10.39
C PHE A 47 -18.97 -13.79 -11.11
N ASP A 48 -19.88 -12.90 -10.74
CA ASP A 48 -21.18 -12.68 -11.38
C ASP A 48 -21.40 -11.17 -11.44
N GLU A 49 -21.27 -10.58 -12.64
CA GLU A 49 -21.22 -9.12 -12.80
C GLU A 49 -22.50 -8.43 -12.30
N GLU A 50 -23.67 -9.03 -12.52
CA GLU A 50 -24.94 -8.46 -12.08
C GLU A 50 -25.00 -8.41 -10.55
N ILE A 51 -24.62 -9.49 -9.89
CA ILE A 51 -24.59 -9.56 -8.43
C ILE A 51 -23.52 -8.63 -7.85
N VAL A 52 -22.32 -8.60 -8.41
CA VAL A 52 -21.24 -7.69 -7.97
C VAL A 52 -21.72 -6.25 -8.03
N ARG A 53 -22.36 -5.85 -9.14
CA ARG A 53 -22.91 -4.49 -9.30
C ARG A 53 -24.02 -4.18 -8.31
N ALA A 54 -24.83 -5.17 -7.93
CA ALA A 54 -25.88 -5.01 -6.93
C ALA A 54 -25.32 -4.89 -5.50
N LEU A 55 -24.28 -5.65 -5.17
CA LEU A 55 -23.65 -5.64 -3.83
C LEU A 55 -22.79 -4.40 -3.58
N SER A 56 -22.06 -3.92 -4.60
CA SER A 56 -21.12 -2.79 -4.46
C SER A 56 -21.70 -1.52 -3.81
N PRO A 57 -22.83 -0.95 -4.25
CA PRO A 57 -23.37 0.28 -3.67
C PRO A 57 -23.80 0.11 -2.20
N GLU A 58 -24.28 -1.07 -1.81
CA GLU A 58 -24.62 -1.39 -0.41
C GLU A 58 -23.39 -1.41 0.51
N LEU A 59 -22.20 -1.55 -0.09
CA LEU A 59 -20.91 -1.55 0.58
C LEU A 59 -20.16 -0.22 0.41
N GLY A 60 -20.79 0.80 -0.19
CA GLY A 60 -20.16 2.09 -0.47
C GLY A 60 -19.07 2.02 -1.56
N LEU A 61 -19.10 1.00 -2.42
CA LEU A 61 -18.15 0.78 -3.49
C LEU A 61 -18.70 1.22 -4.85
N CYS A 62 -17.82 1.69 -5.73
CA CYS A 62 -18.17 2.00 -7.11
C CYS A 62 -18.41 0.73 -7.93
N ALA A 63 -19.68 0.42 -8.23
CA ALA A 63 -20.10 -0.80 -8.94
C ALA A 63 -19.36 -1.04 -10.27
N ASN A 64 -19.14 0.02 -11.06
CA ASN A 64 -18.42 -0.10 -12.33
C ASN A 64 -16.97 -0.55 -12.14
N ARG A 65 -16.29 0.01 -11.14
CA ARG A 65 -14.88 -0.28 -10.83
C ARG A 65 -14.74 -1.66 -10.19
N THR A 66 -15.66 -2.06 -9.30
CA THR A 66 -15.68 -3.42 -8.74
C THR A 66 -15.91 -4.47 -9.84
N ALA A 67 -16.86 -4.22 -10.76
CA ALA A 67 -17.11 -5.12 -11.88
C ALA A 67 -15.91 -5.19 -12.85
N ALA A 68 -15.25 -4.06 -13.11
CA ALA A 68 -14.02 -4.02 -13.93
C ALA A 68 -12.89 -4.83 -13.29
N LEU A 69 -12.72 -4.74 -11.97
CA LEU A 69 -11.76 -5.57 -11.24
C LEU A 69 -12.10 -7.07 -11.38
N GLY A 70 -13.37 -7.44 -11.26
CA GLY A 70 -13.79 -8.84 -11.41
C GLY A 70 -13.68 -9.42 -12.82
N ARG A 71 -13.74 -8.57 -13.86
CA ARG A 71 -13.42 -8.97 -15.24
C ARG A 71 -11.92 -9.03 -15.53
N GLY A 72 -11.08 -8.46 -14.66
CA GLY A 72 -9.65 -8.30 -14.90
C GLY A 72 -9.31 -7.17 -15.88
N ASP A 73 -10.20 -6.18 -16.03
CA ASP A 73 -10.01 -5.05 -16.97
C ASP A 73 -8.92 -4.08 -16.49
N TYR A 74 -8.63 -4.06 -15.19
CA TYR A 74 -7.64 -3.17 -14.59
C TYR A 74 -6.32 -3.91 -14.32
N VAL A 75 -5.27 -3.45 -14.99
CA VAL A 75 -3.89 -3.80 -14.72
C VAL A 75 -3.10 -2.49 -14.72
N PRO A 76 -2.38 -2.14 -13.63
CA PRO A 76 -1.59 -0.92 -13.59
C PRO A 76 -0.55 -0.88 -14.71
N ALA A 77 -0.35 0.31 -15.27
CA ALA A 77 0.70 0.50 -16.25
C ALA A 77 2.07 0.21 -15.61
N PRO A 78 3.01 -0.44 -16.31
CA PRO A 78 4.36 -0.61 -15.81
C PRO A 78 5.02 0.74 -15.50
N ILE A 79 5.57 0.88 -14.30
CA ILE A 79 6.26 2.10 -13.86
C ILE A 79 7.75 1.79 -13.71
N SER A 80 8.58 2.66 -14.26
CA SER A 80 10.02 2.68 -14.01
C SER A 80 10.43 4.12 -13.70
N LEU A 81 11.20 4.30 -12.64
CA LEU A 81 11.72 5.59 -12.21
C LEU A 81 13.18 5.40 -11.78
N PRO A 82 14.15 6.06 -12.44
CA PRO A 82 15.52 6.05 -11.98
C PRO A 82 15.63 6.57 -10.54
N GLY A 83 16.34 5.85 -9.68
CA GLY A 83 16.41 6.18 -8.26
C GLY A 83 15.34 5.50 -7.40
N LEU A 84 14.55 4.57 -7.96
CA LEU A 84 13.59 3.73 -7.23
C LEU A 84 13.79 2.26 -7.59
N ALA A 85 13.88 1.41 -6.55
CA ALA A 85 13.81 -0.03 -6.65
C ALA A 85 12.76 -0.57 -5.67
N GLY A 86 12.02 -1.58 -6.09
CA GLY A 86 11.06 -2.31 -5.24
C GLY A 86 11.42 -3.78 -5.18
N TYR A 87 11.29 -4.37 -4.01
CA TYR A 87 11.59 -5.77 -3.72
C TYR A 87 10.30 -6.44 -3.26
N ASN A 88 9.92 -7.54 -3.90
CA ASN A 88 8.67 -8.25 -3.61
C ASN A 88 9.01 -9.64 -3.08
N THR A 89 8.86 -9.83 -1.77
CA THR A 89 9.35 -11.01 -1.06
C THR A 89 8.18 -11.82 -0.47
N PRO A 90 8.29 -13.15 -0.42
CA PRO A 90 7.20 -13.99 0.07
C PRO A 90 7.04 -13.88 1.60
N PHE A 91 5.79 -13.78 2.05
CA PHE A 91 5.40 -13.93 3.45
C PHE A 91 4.18 -14.86 3.55
N HIS A 92 4.42 -16.12 3.89
CA HIS A 92 3.40 -17.17 3.86
C HIS A 92 2.73 -17.30 2.47
N ASP A 93 1.44 -17.01 2.38
CA ASP A 93 0.62 -17.05 1.16
C ASP A 93 0.51 -15.68 0.46
N MET A 94 1.14 -14.64 1.00
CA MET A 94 1.16 -13.28 0.45
C MET A 94 2.56 -12.90 -0.02
N MET A 95 2.65 -11.78 -0.74
CA MET A 95 3.92 -11.16 -1.13
C MET A 95 3.96 -9.74 -0.58
N VAL A 96 5.03 -9.36 0.12
CA VAL A 96 5.21 -8.03 0.70
C VAL A 96 6.26 -7.23 -0.08
N ASN A 97 6.05 -5.92 -0.19
CA ASN A 97 6.95 -5.01 -0.83
C ASN A 97 7.80 -4.24 0.19
N SER A 98 9.07 -4.06 -0.13
CA SER A 98 9.92 -3.02 0.44
C SER A 98 10.55 -2.20 -0.69
N TYR A 99 11.01 -1.00 -0.38
CA TYR A 99 11.51 -0.07 -1.38
C TYR A 99 12.85 0.54 -1.00
N LEU A 100 13.68 0.78 -2.01
CA LEU A 100 14.88 1.60 -1.90
C LEU A 100 14.75 2.80 -2.83
N VAL A 101 14.95 3.99 -2.29
CA VAL A 101 14.89 5.25 -3.05
C VAL A 101 16.18 6.02 -2.83
N TRP A 102 16.80 6.53 -3.89
CA TRP A 102 18.10 7.20 -3.77
C TRP A 102 18.26 8.42 -4.69
N ASP A 103 19.03 9.39 -4.18
CA ASP A 103 19.52 10.51 -4.96
C ASP A 103 20.73 10.06 -5.79
N LYS A 104 20.54 9.92 -7.10
CA LYS A 104 21.57 9.49 -8.04
C LYS A 104 22.81 10.39 -8.05
N ALA A 105 22.68 11.67 -7.69
CA ALA A 105 23.81 12.59 -7.70
C ALA A 105 24.75 12.36 -6.51
N SER A 106 24.20 12.03 -5.34
CA SER A 106 24.98 11.85 -4.10
C SER A 106 25.21 10.40 -3.71
N GLY A 107 24.46 9.45 -4.29
CA GLY A 107 24.48 8.04 -3.89
C GLY A 107 23.81 7.78 -2.53
N LYS A 108 23.11 8.77 -1.97
CA LYS A 108 22.43 8.62 -0.68
C LYS A 108 21.05 8.01 -0.85
N ALA A 109 20.73 7.02 -0.03
CA ALA A 109 19.53 6.21 -0.14
C ALA A 109 18.69 6.17 1.14
N VAL A 110 17.41 5.89 0.96
CA VAL A 110 16.40 5.64 2.00
C VAL A 110 15.71 4.32 1.69
N ALA A 111 15.63 3.44 2.69
CA ALA A 111 14.83 2.23 2.62
C ALA A 111 13.46 2.48 3.25
N PHE A 112 12.42 1.91 2.66
CA PHE A 112 11.06 1.92 3.18
C PHE A 112 10.58 0.50 3.39
N ASP A 113 10.23 0.19 4.64
CA ASP A 113 10.02 -1.17 5.12
C ASP A 113 11.22 -2.09 4.82
N THR A 114 11.17 -3.33 5.30
CA THR A 114 12.24 -4.30 5.06
C THR A 114 11.78 -5.54 4.32
N GLY A 115 10.47 -5.79 4.30
CA GLY A 115 9.94 -7.04 3.77
C GLY A 115 10.54 -8.23 4.53
N THR A 116 10.56 -9.38 3.87
CA THR A 116 11.01 -10.66 4.46
C THR A 116 12.37 -11.12 3.96
N ASP A 117 12.95 -10.44 2.99
CA ASP A 117 14.31 -10.65 2.53
C ASP A 117 14.90 -9.33 2.01
N ILE A 118 16.11 -9.00 2.46
CA ILE A 118 16.81 -7.77 2.11
C ILE A 118 18.04 -8.03 1.22
N ASP A 119 18.31 -9.27 0.80
CA ASP A 119 19.53 -9.58 0.04
C ASP A 119 19.61 -8.82 -1.28
N ASP A 120 18.51 -8.73 -2.04
CA ASP A 120 18.46 -7.96 -3.29
C ASP A 120 18.60 -6.45 -3.03
N MET A 121 18.11 -5.95 -1.88
CA MET A 121 18.30 -4.56 -1.47
C MET A 121 19.76 -4.25 -1.14
N LEU A 122 20.42 -5.14 -0.38
CA LEU A 122 21.85 -5.03 -0.07
C LEU A 122 22.72 -5.15 -1.33
N ALA A 123 22.33 -6.00 -2.28
CA ALA A 123 22.98 -6.10 -3.58
C ALA A 123 22.86 -4.78 -4.35
N THR A 124 21.66 -4.19 -4.41
CA THR A 124 21.44 -2.89 -5.05
C THR A 124 22.29 -1.79 -4.42
N LEU A 125 22.35 -1.72 -3.08
CA LEU A 125 23.22 -0.77 -2.38
C LEU A 125 24.69 -0.91 -2.80
N THR A 126 25.16 -2.14 -2.99
CA THR A 126 26.56 -2.42 -3.37
C THR A 126 26.82 -2.10 -4.84
N GLU A 127 25.95 -2.56 -5.74
CA GLU A 127 26.09 -2.44 -7.20
C GLU A 127 26.00 -0.97 -7.66
N GLU A 128 25.10 -0.20 -7.05
CA GLU A 128 24.90 1.22 -7.35
C GLU A 128 25.79 2.14 -6.49
N ASN A 129 26.68 1.57 -5.66
CA ASN A 129 27.58 2.29 -4.74
C ASN A 129 26.84 3.32 -3.88
N LEU A 130 25.78 2.86 -3.21
CA LEU A 130 24.88 3.69 -2.41
C LEU A 130 25.23 3.62 -0.91
N THR A 131 24.94 4.71 -0.21
CA THR A 131 24.97 4.77 1.25
C THR A 131 23.54 4.86 1.77
N LEU A 132 23.10 3.85 2.53
CA LEU A 132 21.80 3.88 3.19
C LEU A 132 21.88 4.82 4.42
N GLU A 133 21.14 5.92 4.37
CA GLU A 133 21.15 6.95 5.41
C GLU A 133 19.98 6.79 6.40
N LEU A 134 18.86 6.23 5.95
CA LEU A 134 17.64 6.09 6.74
C LEU A 134 16.87 4.82 6.37
N ILE A 135 16.25 4.22 7.38
CA ILE A 135 15.20 3.19 7.23
C ILE A 135 13.90 3.78 7.78
N LEU A 136 12.85 3.84 6.97
CA LEU A 136 11.56 4.42 7.33
C LEU A 136 10.48 3.35 7.26
N LEU A 137 9.87 3.03 8.38
CA LEU A 137 8.82 2.00 8.45
C LEU A 137 7.45 2.64 8.26
N THR A 138 6.61 2.07 7.40
CA THR A 138 5.26 2.55 7.14
C THR A 138 4.35 2.22 8.31
N HIS A 139 4.45 1.01 8.86
CA HIS A 139 3.71 0.52 10.02
C HIS A 139 4.39 -0.72 10.63
N SER A 140 3.83 -1.26 11.72
CA SER A 140 4.47 -2.27 12.57
C SER A 140 4.05 -3.72 12.27
N HIS A 141 3.44 -4.00 11.13
CA HIS A 141 3.10 -5.39 10.78
C HIS A 141 4.36 -6.20 10.48
N GLY A 142 4.31 -7.48 10.88
CA GLY A 142 5.50 -8.33 10.99
C GLY A 142 6.22 -8.58 9.66
N ASP A 143 5.47 -8.64 8.58
CA ASP A 143 5.95 -8.78 7.20
C ASP A 143 6.65 -7.52 6.67
N HIS A 144 6.28 -6.34 7.15
CA HIS A 144 6.93 -5.07 6.80
C HIS A 144 8.23 -4.82 7.55
N ILE A 145 8.38 -5.40 8.74
CA ILE A 145 9.52 -5.14 9.63
C ILE A 145 10.41 -6.37 9.85
N TYR A 146 10.16 -7.47 9.13
CA TYR A 146 10.75 -8.78 9.43
C TYR A 146 12.28 -8.74 9.46
N GLU A 147 12.89 -8.10 8.46
CA GLU A 147 14.35 -7.99 8.32
C GLU A 147 14.94 -6.69 8.91
N LEU A 148 14.21 -5.99 9.79
CA LEU A 148 14.66 -4.72 10.38
C LEU A 148 16.02 -4.84 11.09
N ASP A 149 16.15 -5.82 11.98
CA ASP A 149 17.38 -6.02 12.76
C ASP A 149 18.58 -6.29 11.84
N ARG A 150 18.41 -7.13 10.81
CA ARG A 150 19.47 -7.46 9.84
C ARG A 150 19.85 -6.24 9.00
N LEU A 151 18.87 -5.45 8.55
CA LEU A 151 19.16 -4.27 7.74
C LEU A 151 19.92 -3.21 8.55
N VAL A 152 19.51 -2.96 9.81
CA VAL A 152 20.21 -2.05 10.72
C VAL A 152 21.63 -2.56 11.01
N GLU A 153 21.81 -3.85 11.29
CA GLU A 153 23.13 -4.43 11.56
C GLU A 153 24.08 -4.30 10.36
N LYS A 154 23.59 -4.57 9.15
CA LYS A 154 24.41 -4.57 7.92
C LYS A 154 24.79 -3.18 7.45
N THR A 155 23.96 -2.18 7.71
CA THR A 155 24.12 -0.84 7.13
C THR A 155 24.50 0.23 8.15
N GLY A 156 24.19 0.02 9.44
CA GLY A 156 24.31 1.04 10.47
C GLY A 156 23.31 2.19 10.36
N ALA A 157 22.38 2.15 9.40
CA ALA A 157 21.40 3.20 9.18
C ALA A 157 20.37 3.23 10.32
N PRO A 158 20.01 4.42 10.85
CA PRO A 158 18.97 4.54 11.86
C PRO A 158 17.58 4.27 11.28
N ALA A 159 16.77 3.52 12.02
CA ALA A 159 15.39 3.22 11.68
C ALA A 159 14.40 4.14 12.42
N TRP A 160 13.31 4.50 11.74
CA TRP A 160 12.24 5.36 12.27
C TRP A 160 10.85 4.78 12.01
N ILE A 161 9.93 4.99 12.95
CA ILE A 161 8.52 4.61 12.85
C ILE A 161 7.61 5.65 13.49
N GLY A 162 6.35 5.72 13.06
CA GLY A 162 5.36 6.59 13.66
C GLY A 162 5.17 6.31 15.16
N GLU A 163 5.07 7.36 15.97
CA GLU A 163 5.00 7.27 17.44
C GLU A 163 3.81 6.48 18.00
N LYS A 164 2.78 6.25 17.17
CA LYS A 164 1.56 5.51 17.55
C LYS A 164 1.71 3.99 17.46
N GLU A 165 2.79 3.48 16.84
CA GLU A 165 3.06 2.04 16.74
C GLU A 165 4.55 1.72 16.90
N PRO A 166 5.13 1.95 18.09
CA PRO A 166 6.56 1.78 18.32
C PRO A 166 7.03 0.34 18.08
N VAL A 167 8.17 0.20 17.40
CA VAL A 167 8.84 -1.07 17.11
C VAL A 167 10.23 -1.07 17.76
N LYS A 168 10.62 -2.20 18.36
CA LYS A 168 11.96 -2.37 18.93
C LYS A 168 13.00 -2.22 17.81
N GLY A 169 14.05 -1.42 18.06
CA GLY A 169 15.10 -1.16 17.06
C GLY A 169 14.85 0.08 16.19
N ALA A 170 13.67 0.70 16.27
CA ALA A 170 13.36 1.95 15.58
C ALA A 170 13.07 3.10 16.57
N SER A 171 13.49 4.31 16.21
CA SER A 171 13.14 5.53 16.93
C SER A 171 11.76 6.03 16.50
N THR A 172 11.02 6.66 17.41
CA THR A 172 9.69 7.18 17.09
C THR A 172 9.72 8.63 16.62
N PHE A 173 8.73 9.03 15.83
CA PHE A 173 8.51 10.43 15.45
C PHE A 173 7.03 10.77 15.31
N ALA A 174 6.70 12.06 15.47
CA ALA A 174 5.37 12.59 15.23
C ALA A 174 5.10 12.76 13.71
N PRO A 175 3.91 12.40 13.20
CA PRO A 175 3.53 12.62 11.81
C PRO A 175 3.70 14.08 11.36
N GLY A 176 3.96 14.30 10.07
CA GLY A 176 4.31 15.62 9.52
C GLY A 176 5.81 15.93 9.57
N ARG A 177 6.62 15.03 10.15
CA ARG A 177 8.07 15.12 10.10
C ARG A 177 8.56 15.02 8.64
N VAL A 178 9.59 15.81 8.35
CA VAL A 178 10.32 15.78 7.08
C VAL A 178 11.72 15.25 7.33
N PHE A 179 12.17 14.36 6.44
CA PHE A 179 13.53 13.84 6.39
C PHE A 179 14.20 14.29 5.08
N GLU A 180 15.48 14.61 5.12
CA GLU A 180 16.26 15.04 3.97
C GLU A 180 17.45 14.10 3.77
N VAL A 181 17.59 13.56 2.56
CA VAL A 181 18.65 12.61 2.20
C VAL A 181 19.19 12.95 0.81
N GLY A 182 20.36 13.58 0.76
CA GLY A 182 20.85 14.18 -0.49
C GLY A 182 19.87 15.24 -0.99
N ASN A 183 19.45 15.13 -2.25
CA ASN A 183 18.39 15.97 -2.82
C ASN A 183 16.96 15.45 -2.56
N LEU A 184 16.80 14.31 -1.90
CA LEU A 184 15.49 13.77 -1.57
C LEU A 184 14.90 14.48 -0.36
N ARG A 185 13.64 14.88 -0.49
CA ARG A 185 12.81 15.32 0.64
C ARG A 185 11.67 14.33 0.84
N VAL A 186 11.59 13.77 2.05
CA VAL A 186 10.63 12.74 2.45
C VAL A 186 9.70 13.30 3.54
N GLU A 187 8.44 13.54 3.21
CA GLU A 187 7.41 14.03 4.13
C GLU A 187 6.53 12.90 4.62
N SER A 188 6.37 12.79 5.93
CA SER A 188 5.48 11.79 6.56
C SER A 188 4.06 12.33 6.72
N ARG A 189 3.07 11.51 6.36
CA ARG A 189 1.64 11.80 6.51
C ARG A 189 0.95 10.67 7.26
N LEU A 190 0.05 11.00 8.18
CA LEU A 190 -0.66 10.00 8.97
C LEU A 190 -1.81 9.39 8.15
N THR A 191 -1.64 8.15 7.72
CA THR A 191 -2.64 7.34 7.01
C THR A 191 -3.07 6.17 7.87
N TRP A 192 -3.68 6.49 9.02
CA TRP A 192 -4.10 5.50 10.02
C TRP A 192 -5.48 4.92 9.71
N GLY A 193 -5.75 3.75 10.29
CA GLY A 193 -7.03 3.05 10.16
C GLY A 193 -6.84 1.59 9.76
N HIS A 194 -5.84 1.30 8.93
CA HIS A 194 -5.31 -0.06 8.78
C HIS A 194 -4.51 -0.46 10.03
N SER A 195 -3.49 0.33 10.35
CA SER A 195 -2.72 0.25 11.61
C SER A 195 -2.97 1.51 12.47
N PRO A 196 -2.57 1.50 13.77
CA PRO A 196 -2.77 2.62 14.67
C PRO A 196 -1.97 3.88 14.33
N GLY A 197 -0.85 3.74 13.62
CA GLY A 197 0.11 4.81 13.36
C GLY A 197 0.61 4.88 11.92
N GLY A 198 -0.12 4.30 10.97
CA GLY A 198 0.35 4.10 9.60
C GLY A 198 0.81 5.41 8.97
N ILE A 199 1.97 5.36 8.32
CA ILE A 199 2.61 6.52 7.69
C ILE A 199 2.74 6.30 6.19
N THR A 200 2.24 7.28 5.44
CA THR A 200 2.61 7.48 4.04
C THR A 200 3.81 8.42 3.96
N TYR A 201 4.82 8.04 3.19
CA TYR A 201 5.99 8.87 2.92
C TYR A 201 5.95 9.43 1.50
N VAL A 202 5.74 10.74 1.39
CA VAL A 202 5.77 11.46 0.11
C VAL A 202 7.19 11.90 -0.19
N VAL A 203 7.76 11.37 -1.27
CA VAL A 203 9.15 11.61 -1.68
C VAL A 203 9.19 12.53 -2.91
N THR A 204 9.98 13.58 -2.79
CA THR A 204 10.26 14.56 -3.84
C THR A 204 11.77 14.70 -4.03
N GLY A 205 12.21 15.29 -5.15
CA GLY A 205 13.64 15.39 -5.50
C GLY A 205 14.09 14.38 -6.58
N LEU A 206 13.20 13.48 -7.00
CA LEU A 206 13.34 12.64 -8.19
C LEU A 206 12.72 13.32 -9.42
N GLU A 207 12.90 12.72 -10.60
CA GLU A 207 12.23 13.18 -11.84
C GLU A 207 10.69 13.18 -11.74
N ARG A 208 10.15 12.30 -10.88
CA ARG A 208 8.73 12.17 -10.59
C ARG A 208 8.54 11.87 -9.11
N SER A 209 7.57 12.53 -8.48
CA SER A 209 7.24 12.28 -7.08
C SER A 209 6.62 10.90 -6.88
N LEU A 210 6.87 10.31 -5.71
CA LEU A 210 6.27 9.05 -5.31
C LEU A 210 5.77 9.12 -3.87
N ALA A 211 4.87 8.22 -3.50
CA ALA A 211 4.38 8.01 -2.16
C ALA A 211 4.55 6.53 -1.79
N VAL A 212 5.32 6.24 -0.75
CA VAL A 212 5.37 4.89 -0.15
C VAL A 212 4.28 4.82 0.90
N VAL A 213 3.29 3.96 0.68
CA VAL A 213 2.00 4.02 1.41
C VAL A 213 1.77 2.85 2.36
N GLY A 214 2.67 1.85 2.37
CA GLY A 214 2.45 0.59 3.09
C GLY A 214 1.07 0.03 2.76
N ASP A 215 0.32 -0.33 3.79
CA ASP A 215 -0.99 -0.95 3.64
C ASP A 215 -2.15 0.04 3.61
N ALA A 216 -1.88 1.31 3.35
CA ALA A 216 -2.94 2.30 3.21
C ALA A 216 -3.75 2.07 1.92
N ILE A 217 -3.09 1.97 0.76
CA ILE A 217 -3.72 1.75 -0.56
C ILE A 217 -2.96 0.68 -1.34
N PHE A 218 -3.70 -0.18 -2.04
CA PHE A 218 -3.17 -1.12 -3.03
C PHE A 218 -3.71 -0.78 -4.41
N ALA A 219 -3.08 -1.27 -5.48
CA ALA A 219 -3.60 -1.05 -6.82
C ALA A 219 -5.03 -1.61 -6.96
N GLY A 220 -6.03 -0.73 -7.06
CA GLY A 220 -7.43 -1.12 -7.20
C GLY A 220 -8.12 -1.55 -5.90
N SER A 221 -7.50 -1.29 -4.74
CA SER A 221 -8.03 -1.66 -3.42
C SER A 221 -7.42 -0.82 -2.28
N MET A 222 -7.59 -1.23 -1.03
CA MET A 222 -6.94 -0.67 0.15
C MET A 222 -6.63 -1.76 1.18
N GLY A 223 -5.75 -1.47 2.15
CA GLY A 223 -5.62 -2.34 3.31
C GLY A 223 -6.91 -2.38 4.12
N GLY A 224 -7.13 -3.49 4.82
CA GLY A 224 -8.31 -3.62 5.68
C GLY A 224 -8.26 -2.60 6.82
N GLY A 225 -9.34 -1.84 7.03
CA GLY A 225 -9.42 -0.83 8.10
C GLY A 225 -9.69 -1.41 9.49
N GLY A 226 -8.84 -2.35 9.95
CA GLY A 226 -9.05 -3.10 11.19
C GLY A 226 -9.01 -2.25 12.46
N VAL A 227 -8.31 -1.11 12.43
CA VAL A 227 -8.30 -0.13 13.53
C VAL A 227 -9.48 0.84 13.41
N SER A 228 -9.66 1.42 12.23
CA SER A 228 -10.81 2.28 11.91
C SER A 228 -11.03 2.33 10.40
N TYR A 229 -12.12 1.72 9.93
CA TYR A 229 -12.48 1.72 8.52
C TYR A 229 -12.82 3.11 7.98
N SER A 230 -13.56 3.92 8.76
CA SER A 230 -13.89 5.29 8.36
C SER A 230 -12.66 6.18 8.25
N ASP A 231 -11.69 6.02 9.15
CA ASP A 231 -10.45 6.80 9.10
C ASP A 231 -9.48 6.31 8.03
N ALA A 232 -9.44 5.00 7.76
CA ALA A 232 -8.67 4.48 6.63
C ALA A 232 -9.17 5.09 5.31
N LEU A 233 -10.50 5.09 5.08
CA LEU A 233 -11.09 5.73 3.89
C LEU A 233 -10.79 7.23 3.83
N ARG A 234 -11.00 7.95 4.94
CA ARG A 234 -10.82 9.39 5.01
C ARG A 234 -9.37 9.80 4.79
N THR A 235 -8.43 9.21 5.51
CA THR A 235 -7.01 9.59 5.43
C THR A 235 -6.38 9.16 4.11
N ASN A 236 -6.81 8.04 3.52
CA ASN A 236 -6.40 7.67 2.17
C ASN A 236 -6.80 8.73 1.14
N GLN A 237 -8.01 9.30 1.25
CA GLN A 237 -8.44 10.38 0.38
C GLN A 237 -7.66 11.68 0.64
N GLU A 238 -7.56 12.08 1.91
CA GLU A 238 -6.97 13.36 2.32
C GLU A 238 -5.45 13.43 2.11
N GLU A 239 -4.74 12.34 2.34
CA GLU A 239 -3.27 12.33 2.41
C GLU A 239 -2.60 11.71 1.17
N ILE A 240 -3.27 10.78 0.48
CA ILE A 240 -2.73 10.08 -0.70
C ILE A 240 -3.43 10.56 -1.97
N LEU A 241 -4.76 10.45 -2.07
CA LEU A 241 -5.47 10.78 -3.31
C LEU A 241 -5.58 12.29 -3.58
N SER A 242 -5.25 13.12 -2.60
CA SER A 242 -5.10 14.57 -2.78
C SER A 242 -3.82 14.98 -3.50
N LEU A 243 -2.85 14.06 -3.64
CA LEU A 243 -1.61 14.29 -4.37
C LEU A 243 -1.87 14.45 -5.89
N PRO A 244 -0.91 15.02 -6.66
CA PRO A 244 -0.99 15.07 -8.11
C PRO A 244 -1.22 13.69 -8.73
N ASP A 245 -2.00 13.62 -9.81
CA ASP A 245 -2.41 12.36 -10.46
C ASP A 245 -1.20 11.55 -10.93
N GLU A 246 -0.12 12.22 -11.32
CA GLU A 246 1.14 11.63 -11.69
C GLU A 246 1.96 11.13 -10.50
N THR A 247 1.54 11.25 -9.25
CA THR A 247 2.33 10.71 -8.14
C THR A 247 2.32 9.18 -8.21
N ILE A 248 3.50 8.55 -8.21
CA ILE A 248 3.62 7.09 -8.14
C ILE A 248 3.22 6.64 -6.73
N ILE A 249 2.44 5.58 -6.63
CA ILE A 249 2.11 4.93 -5.36
C ILE A 249 2.90 3.62 -5.29
N CYS A 250 3.66 3.48 -4.20
CA CYS A 250 4.46 2.32 -3.83
C CYS A 250 3.77 1.60 -2.65
N PRO A 251 2.89 0.62 -2.93
CA PRO A 251 2.10 -0.06 -1.89
C PRO A 251 2.88 -1.13 -1.14
N GLY A 252 2.41 -1.46 0.06
CA GLY A 252 2.93 -2.57 0.86
C GLY A 252 2.77 -3.93 0.19
N HIS A 253 1.76 -4.08 -0.66
CA HIS A 253 1.48 -5.29 -1.42
C HIS A 253 0.99 -4.97 -2.84
N GLY A 254 1.17 -5.92 -3.76
CA GLY A 254 0.79 -5.76 -5.17
C GLY A 254 1.71 -4.81 -5.97
N PRO A 255 1.34 -4.45 -7.20
CA PRO A 255 2.19 -3.65 -8.09
C PRO A 255 2.15 -2.16 -7.75
N LEU A 256 3.15 -1.43 -8.25
CA LEU A 256 3.11 0.03 -8.31
C LEU A 256 1.87 0.52 -9.09
N THR A 257 1.41 1.72 -8.74
CA THR A 257 0.33 2.42 -9.46
C THR A 257 0.55 3.93 -9.36
N THR A 258 -0.47 4.73 -9.67
CA THR A 258 -0.45 6.18 -9.58
C THR A 258 -1.73 6.69 -8.94
N VAL A 259 -1.71 7.90 -8.40
CA VAL A 259 -2.91 8.55 -7.86
C VAL A 259 -4.00 8.64 -8.93
N GLY A 260 -3.65 9.01 -10.16
CA GLY A 260 -4.60 9.09 -11.28
C GLY A 260 -5.23 7.74 -11.62
N GLU A 261 -4.44 6.66 -11.64
CA GLU A 261 -4.97 5.31 -11.82
C GLU A 261 -5.90 4.90 -10.67
N GLN A 262 -5.57 5.23 -9.42
CA GLN A 262 -6.43 4.92 -8.28
C GLN A 262 -7.76 5.68 -8.34
N LYS A 263 -7.75 6.97 -8.68
CA LYS A 263 -8.98 7.75 -8.89
C LYS A 263 -9.87 7.18 -10.00
N GLN A 264 -9.29 6.52 -11.00
CA GLN A 264 -10.03 5.93 -12.11
C GLN A 264 -10.55 4.52 -11.81
N ASN A 265 -9.78 3.72 -11.08
CA ASN A 265 -9.99 2.26 -11.00
C ASN A 265 -10.27 1.73 -9.60
N ASN A 266 -9.96 2.46 -8.53
CA ASN A 266 -10.16 1.98 -7.16
C ASN A 266 -11.65 2.04 -6.77
N PRO A 267 -12.27 0.92 -6.36
CA PRO A 267 -13.69 0.89 -6.01
C PRO A 267 -14.06 1.62 -4.71
N PHE A 268 -13.11 1.83 -3.79
CA PHE A 268 -13.37 2.43 -2.47
C PHE A 268 -13.53 3.95 -2.48
N PHE A 269 -13.05 4.60 -3.53
CA PHE A 269 -12.94 6.06 -3.59
C PHE A 269 -13.84 6.61 -4.71
N PRO A 270 -14.37 7.83 -4.57
CA PRO A 270 -15.16 8.48 -5.62
C PRO A 270 -14.36 8.70 -6.91
#